data_AF-A0A183DP30-F1
#
_entry.id   AF-A0A183DP30-F1
#
_cell.length_a   1.000
_cell.length_b   1.000
_cell.length_c   1.000
_cell.angle_alpha   90.00
_cell.angle_beta   90.00
_cell.angle_gamma   90.00
#
_symmetry.space_group_name_H-M   'P 1'
#
loop_
_entity.id
_entity.type
_entity.pdbx_description
1 polymer ?
#
loop_
_entity_poly.entity_id
_entity_poly.type
_entity_poly.pdbx_seq_one_letter_code
_entity_poly.pdbx_strand_id
1 'polypeptide(L)'
;MYCLPLLSVIEYYFCNRVNSWKNKAKYYCSKCNDIFLLPHVHPLKGPVSIAELRRPTQLLAPLTQKHSESQYWFSDESLRVLLIGIRNSRCNGVLCIGTPTVFEYLQSDKELRAHCKSFLLDIDSRFVPFFRSSHFAVYSMLTNHFYDSRSTTKLNAFFATLNRLVIVCDPPFGVFMKPLKNSLNKLCKQFFITGESYVSKHWCKSIIVLPVFVGRRFLAKTGFSMLDYKVFYLYRLFDKVISEFRSILELLWGSLRNSGIRCEIRVCYVNHVKYKRPDKSVVRFFTDLPLDVFDLSEFSNYRFPIIDGYMHKHCDICCRCVKESYDHCGACKRCHLPQRCPRILGVEARN
;
A
#
# COMPACT_ATOMS: atom_id res chain seq x y z
N MET A 1 15.67 -23.65 25.02
CA MET A 1 14.26 -24.10 24.95
C MET A 1 13.38 -22.88 25.15
N TYR A 2 13.13 -22.11 24.09
CA TYR A 2 12.36 -20.87 24.16
C TYR A 2 10.88 -21.24 24.02
N CYS A 3 10.12 -21.01 25.10
CA CYS A 3 8.69 -21.26 25.15
C CYS A 3 7.98 -20.24 24.25
N LEU A 4 7.77 -20.58 22.97
CA LEU A 4 6.76 -19.95 22.14
C LEU A 4 5.41 -20.22 22.82
N PRO A 5 4.63 -19.20 23.23
CA PRO A 5 3.31 -19.45 23.76
C PRO A 5 2.50 -20.14 22.67
N LEU A 6 1.85 -21.25 23.04
CA LEU A 6 0.95 -22.03 22.22
C LEU A 6 0.10 -21.12 21.31
N LEU A 7 0.32 -21.25 19.99
CA LEU A 7 -0.38 -20.57 18.89
C LEU A 7 -1.91 -20.78 18.91
N SER A 8 -2.45 -21.61 19.82
CA SER A 8 -3.87 -21.92 19.93
C SER A 8 -4.72 -20.87 20.67
N VAL A 9 -4.12 -19.85 21.29
CA VAL A 9 -4.83 -18.87 22.15
C VAL A 9 -4.80 -17.41 21.60
N ILE A 10 -4.25 -17.19 20.40
CA ILE A 10 -4.06 -15.83 19.83
C ILE A 10 -5.38 -15.24 19.25
N GLU A 11 -6.52 -15.90 19.44
CA GLU A 11 -7.80 -15.42 18.88
C GLU A 11 -8.38 -14.17 19.56
N TYR A 12 -7.90 -13.77 20.75
CA TYR A 12 -8.72 -12.93 21.64
C TYR A 12 -8.06 -11.71 22.31
N TYR A 13 -6.76 -11.46 22.11
CA TYR A 13 -6.00 -10.72 23.13
C TYR A 13 -5.98 -9.19 23.03
N PHE A 14 -5.68 -8.57 21.89
CA PHE A 14 -5.34 -7.14 21.92
C PHE A 14 -6.50 -6.23 22.30
N CYS A 15 -7.61 -6.30 21.54
CA CYS A 15 -8.71 -5.37 21.71
C CYS A 15 -9.37 -5.54 23.08
N ASN A 16 -9.59 -6.78 23.54
CA ASN A 16 -10.26 -7.03 24.82
C ASN A 16 -9.37 -6.72 26.03
N ARG A 17 -8.08 -7.07 26.01
CA ARG A 17 -7.13 -6.78 27.10
C ARG A 17 -6.87 -5.27 27.23
N VAL A 18 -6.66 -4.58 26.11
CA VAL A 18 -6.43 -3.12 26.14
C VAL A 18 -7.71 -2.36 26.51
N ASN A 19 -8.87 -2.82 26.03
CA ASN A 19 -10.15 -2.21 26.37
C ASN A 19 -10.57 -2.45 27.82
N SER A 20 -10.11 -3.52 28.47
CA SER A 20 -10.41 -3.75 29.90
C SER A 20 -9.69 -2.76 30.82
N TRP A 21 -8.58 -2.17 30.37
CA TRP A 21 -7.83 -1.13 31.08
C TRP A 21 -8.41 0.28 30.84
N LYS A 22 -9.74 0.43 30.94
CA LYS A 22 -10.39 1.75 30.82
C LYS A 22 -9.78 2.73 31.81
N ASN A 23 -9.51 3.95 31.36
CA ASN A 23 -8.93 5.07 32.13
C ASN A 23 -7.51 4.88 32.69
N LYS A 24 -6.86 3.72 32.47
CA LYS A 24 -5.45 3.53 32.85
C LYS A 24 -4.51 3.99 31.75
N ALA A 25 -3.43 4.67 32.14
CA ALA A 25 -2.31 5.01 31.25
C ALA A 25 -1.64 3.73 30.74
N LYS A 26 -1.49 3.63 29.43
CA LYS A 26 -0.95 2.45 28.72
C LYS A 26 0.39 2.80 28.13
N TYR A 27 1.29 1.84 28.08
CA TYR A 27 2.64 2.07 27.60
C TYR A 27 3.09 0.93 26.68
N TYR A 28 3.85 1.26 25.64
CA TYR A 28 4.40 0.30 24.68
C TYR A 28 5.84 -0.08 25.05
N CYS A 29 6.13 -1.37 25.11
CA CYS A 29 7.49 -1.89 25.23
C CYS A 29 8.01 -2.37 23.88
N SER A 30 9.08 -1.77 23.35
CA SER A 30 9.69 -2.22 22.08
C SER A 30 10.41 -3.56 22.17
N LYS A 31 10.88 -3.96 23.36
CA LYS A 31 11.58 -5.24 23.55
C LYS A 31 10.61 -6.42 23.61
N CYS A 32 9.49 -6.27 24.31
CA CYS A 32 8.43 -7.27 24.35
C CYS A 32 7.49 -7.21 23.14
N ASN A 33 7.50 -6.09 22.42
CA ASN A 33 6.53 -5.78 21.36
C ASN A 33 5.07 -5.90 21.84
N ASP A 34 4.76 -5.36 23.02
CA ASP A 34 3.42 -5.44 23.61
C ASP A 34 3.09 -4.20 24.47
N ILE A 35 1.84 -4.08 24.88
CA ILE A 35 1.28 -2.99 25.69
C ILE A 35 1.16 -3.42 27.15
N PHE A 36 1.65 -2.55 28.05
CA PHE A 36 1.71 -2.77 29.48
C PHE A 36 1.12 -1.59 30.26
N LEU A 37 0.74 -1.88 31.51
CA LEU A 37 0.56 -0.87 32.55
C LEU A 37 1.87 -0.77 33.35
N LEU A 38 2.06 0.31 34.09
CA LEU A 38 3.17 0.39 35.04
C LEU A 38 2.90 -0.49 36.28
N PRO A 39 3.95 -1.08 36.88
CA PRO A 39 5.36 -1.08 36.45
C PRO A 39 5.68 -2.17 35.39
N HIS A 40 6.74 -1.97 34.61
CA HIS A 40 7.28 -2.98 33.70
C HIS A 40 8.81 -2.97 33.72
N VAL A 41 9.44 -4.13 33.52
CA VAL A 41 10.90 -4.33 33.66
C VAL A 41 11.73 -3.70 32.55
N HIS A 42 11.14 -3.47 31.37
CA HIS A 42 11.83 -2.85 30.23
C HIS A 42 11.43 -1.38 30.06
N PRO A 43 12.24 -0.57 29.35
CA PRO A 43 11.87 0.78 28.97
C PRO A 43 10.55 0.82 28.21
N LEU A 44 9.71 1.77 28.59
CA LEU A 44 8.35 1.95 28.09
C LEU A 44 8.24 3.29 27.34
N LYS A 45 7.53 3.28 26.20
CA LYS A 45 7.13 4.48 25.44
C LYS A 45 5.67 4.78 25.74
N GLY A 46 5.35 6.03 26.07
CA GLY A 46 3.96 6.43 26.31
C GLY A 46 3.83 7.57 27.32
N PRO A 47 2.60 7.86 27.77
CA PRO A 47 1.38 7.08 27.55
C PRO A 47 0.94 7.01 26.08
N VAL A 48 0.43 5.85 25.64
CA VAL A 48 -0.10 5.64 24.27
C VAL A 48 -1.62 5.62 24.25
N SER A 49 -2.21 6.37 23.32
CA SER A 49 -3.65 6.43 23.09
C SER A 49 -4.15 5.24 22.27
N ILE A 50 -5.46 4.98 22.31
CA ILE A 50 -6.10 3.97 21.45
C ILE A 50 -5.92 4.31 19.97
N ALA A 51 -5.87 5.59 19.61
CA ALA A 51 -5.66 6.03 18.24
C ALA A 51 -4.25 5.65 17.74
N GLU A 52 -3.22 5.83 18.56
CA GLU A 52 -1.83 5.41 18.23
C GLU A 52 -1.70 3.89 18.17
N LEU A 53 -2.39 3.16 19.05
CA LEU A 53 -2.43 1.69 19.02
C LEU A 53 -3.08 1.11 17.77
N ARG A 54 -3.96 1.86 17.10
CA ARG A 54 -4.52 1.49 15.79
C ARG A 54 -3.58 1.78 14.63
N ARG A 55 -2.44 2.42 14.89
CA ARG A 55 -1.41 2.77 13.90
C ARG A 55 -0.03 2.21 14.30
N PRO A 56 0.13 0.89 14.45
CA PRO A 56 1.40 0.29 14.87
C PRO A 56 2.59 0.64 13.99
N THR A 57 2.43 1.01 12.71
CA THR A 57 3.52 1.54 11.86
C THR A 57 4.17 2.83 12.40
N GLN A 58 3.52 3.53 13.34
CA GLN A 58 4.10 4.66 14.07
C GLN A 58 4.99 4.21 15.24
N LEU A 59 4.63 3.09 15.88
CA LEU A 59 5.33 2.51 17.04
C LEU A 59 6.49 1.59 16.61
N LEU A 60 6.30 0.86 15.53
CA LEU A 60 7.24 -0.10 14.96
C LEU A 60 8.16 0.58 13.94
N ALA A 61 9.46 0.33 14.08
CA ALA A 61 10.41 0.69 13.03
C ALA A 61 10.24 -0.24 11.81
N PRO A 62 10.31 0.27 10.57
CA PRO A 62 10.29 -0.58 9.37
C PRO A 62 11.46 -1.56 9.37
N LEU A 63 11.24 -2.79 8.90
CA LEU A 63 12.34 -3.74 8.68
C LEU A 63 13.11 -3.34 7.42
N THR A 64 14.29 -2.75 7.59
CA THR A 64 15.16 -2.31 6.48
C THR A 64 16.41 -3.15 6.30
N GLN A 65 16.62 -4.16 7.16
CA GLN A 65 17.93 -4.80 7.34
C GLN A 65 18.31 -5.88 6.30
N LYS A 66 17.43 -6.22 5.34
CA LYS A 66 17.77 -7.16 4.27
C LYS A 66 17.43 -6.57 2.91
N HIS A 67 18.42 -6.57 2.00
CA HIS A 67 18.33 -6.03 0.64
C HIS A 67 17.15 -6.54 -0.20
N SER A 68 16.44 -7.59 0.24
CA SER A 68 15.27 -8.21 -0.40
C SER A 68 13.95 -8.07 0.36
N GLU A 69 13.94 -7.51 1.58
CA GLU A 69 12.77 -7.44 2.49
C GLU A 69 12.50 -6.03 3.00
N SER A 70 12.97 -5.01 2.27
CA SER A 70 12.80 -3.62 2.73
C SER A 70 11.33 -3.21 2.73
N GLN A 71 10.81 -2.99 3.92
CA GLN A 71 9.43 -2.58 4.18
C GLN A 71 9.34 -1.05 4.17
N TYR A 72 8.48 -0.49 3.32
CA TYR A 72 8.30 0.95 3.18
C TYR A 72 6.86 1.35 3.47
N TRP A 73 6.70 2.48 4.15
CA TRP A 73 5.40 3.03 4.51
C TRP A 73 4.96 4.06 3.47
N PHE A 74 3.72 4.01 3.00
CA PHE A 74 3.22 5.04 2.09
C PHE A 74 3.20 6.42 2.76
N SER A 75 3.47 7.45 1.97
CA SER A 75 3.18 8.83 2.37
C SER A 75 1.68 9.07 2.54
N ASP A 76 1.29 10.06 3.35
CA ASP A 76 -0.11 10.42 3.54
C ASP A 76 -0.80 10.80 2.22
N GLU A 77 -0.08 11.40 1.28
CA GLU A 77 -0.63 11.72 -0.04
C GLU A 77 -0.93 10.47 -0.86
N SER A 78 0.02 9.54 -0.93
CA SER A 78 -0.16 8.29 -1.68
C SER A 78 -1.26 7.41 -1.07
N LEU A 79 -1.42 7.45 0.27
CA LEU A 79 -2.57 6.85 0.95
C LEU A 79 -3.89 7.50 0.52
N ARG A 80 -3.97 8.83 0.47
CA ARG A 80 -5.19 9.53 0.02
C ARG A 80 -5.59 9.14 -1.40
N VAL A 81 -4.63 9.08 -2.32
CA VAL A 81 -4.90 8.63 -3.71
C VAL A 81 -5.48 7.21 -3.76
N LEU A 82 -4.88 6.27 -3.00
CA LEU A 82 -5.41 4.90 -2.92
C LEU A 82 -6.83 4.87 -2.37
N LEU A 83 -7.10 5.64 -1.32
CA LEU A 83 -8.39 5.67 -0.64
C LEU A 83 -9.49 6.29 -1.49
N ILE A 84 -9.18 7.33 -2.29
CA ILE A 84 -10.12 7.89 -3.27
C ILE A 84 -10.56 6.79 -4.23
N GLY A 85 -9.61 6.06 -4.81
CA GLY A 85 -9.94 4.97 -5.73
C GLY A 85 -10.74 3.84 -5.08
N ILE A 86 -10.37 3.44 -3.86
CA ILE A 86 -11.10 2.44 -3.08
C ILE A 86 -12.55 2.90 -2.82
N ARG A 87 -12.74 4.12 -2.32
CA ARG A 87 -14.07 4.69 -2.03
C ARG A 87 -14.93 4.77 -3.28
N ASN A 88 -14.39 5.35 -4.36
CA ASN A 88 -15.10 5.55 -5.62
C ASN A 88 -15.40 4.24 -6.35
N SER A 89 -14.64 3.17 -6.09
CA SER A 89 -14.94 1.83 -6.61
C SER A 89 -16.20 1.18 -6.02
N ARG A 90 -16.73 1.75 -4.91
CA ARG A 90 -17.87 1.24 -4.15
C ARG A 90 -17.68 -0.21 -3.71
N CYS A 91 -16.45 -0.57 -3.33
CA CYS A 91 -16.17 -1.89 -2.76
C CYS A 91 -16.61 -1.95 -1.29
N ASN A 92 -17.02 -3.13 -0.83
CA ASN A 92 -17.36 -3.36 0.58
C ASN A 92 -16.28 -4.12 1.33
N GLY A 93 -15.21 -4.52 0.64
CA GLY A 93 -14.05 -5.17 1.23
C GLY A 93 -12.72 -4.75 0.60
N VAL A 94 -11.69 -4.62 1.44
CA VAL A 94 -10.30 -4.42 1.02
C VAL A 94 -9.39 -5.49 1.63
N LEU A 95 -8.66 -6.21 0.78
CA LEU A 95 -7.60 -7.12 1.21
C LEU A 95 -6.24 -6.44 1.04
N CYS A 96 -5.62 -6.06 2.16
CA CYS A 96 -4.30 -5.46 2.20
C CYS A 96 -3.23 -6.56 2.23
N ILE A 97 -2.31 -6.58 1.27
CA ILE A 97 -1.20 -7.55 1.19
C ILE A 97 0.12 -6.79 1.24
N GLY A 98 0.85 -6.90 2.35
CA GLY A 98 2.09 -6.13 2.58
C GLY A 98 1.87 -4.62 2.69
N THR A 99 0.63 -4.19 3.01
CA THR A 99 0.24 -2.77 3.03
C THR A 99 -0.36 -2.36 4.38
N PRO A 100 0.38 -2.49 5.50
CA PRO A 100 -0.15 -2.25 6.84
C PRO A 100 -0.62 -0.80 7.01
N THR A 101 0.05 0.19 6.41
CA THR A 101 -0.37 1.60 6.47
C THR A 101 -1.73 1.86 5.81
N VAL A 102 -2.06 1.15 4.72
CA VAL A 102 -3.39 1.21 4.08
C VAL A 102 -4.44 0.62 5.03
N PHE A 103 -4.14 -0.54 5.61
CA PHE A 103 -5.02 -1.21 6.56
C PHE A 103 -5.30 -0.33 7.80
N GLU A 104 -4.26 0.26 8.38
CA GLU A 104 -4.37 1.17 9.53
C GLU A 104 -5.24 2.39 9.22
N TYR A 105 -5.11 2.98 8.03
CA TYR A 105 -5.92 4.12 7.63
C TYR A 105 -7.41 3.73 7.49
N LEU A 106 -7.69 2.61 6.81
CA LEU A 106 -9.05 2.06 6.69
C LEU A 106 -9.68 1.79 8.05
N GLN A 107 -8.89 1.28 9.01
CA GLN A 107 -9.35 0.99 10.37
C GLN A 107 -9.49 2.24 11.25
N SER A 108 -8.75 3.32 10.96
CA SER A 108 -8.77 4.54 11.77
C SER A 108 -9.97 5.43 11.45
N ASP A 109 -10.36 5.49 10.19
CA ASP A 109 -11.51 6.26 9.71
C ASP A 109 -12.84 5.55 10.07
N LYS A 110 -13.74 6.28 10.75
CA LYS A 110 -15.00 5.71 11.26
C LYS A 110 -15.98 5.37 10.13
N GLU A 111 -16.08 6.22 9.12
CA GLU A 111 -17.02 6.06 8.01
C GLU A 111 -16.56 4.92 7.11
N LEU A 112 -15.26 4.88 6.78
CA LEU A 112 -14.66 3.80 6.01
C LEU A 112 -14.85 2.45 6.70
N ARG A 113 -14.57 2.36 8.00
CA ARG A 113 -14.72 1.12 8.76
C ARG A 113 -16.17 0.63 8.85
N ALA A 114 -17.14 1.54 8.77
CA ALA A 114 -18.56 1.17 8.77
C ALA A 114 -19.02 0.58 7.43
N HIS A 115 -18.49 1.09 6.31
CA HIS A 115 -18.94 0.72 4.96
C HIS A 115 -18.03 -0.30 4.26
N CYS A 116 -16.77 -0.40 4.68
CA CYS A 116 -15.75 -1.20 4.02
C CYS A 116 -14.95 -2.00 5.05
N LYS A 117 -15.07 -3.33 4.98
CA LYS A 117 -14.29 -4.23 5.83
C LYS A 117 -12.87 -4.34 5.29
N SER A 118 -11.88 -4.46 6.17
CA SER A 118 -10.50 -4.69 5.74
C SER A 118 -9.86 -5.89 6.43
N PHE A 119 -8.96 -6.57 5.73
CA PHE A 119 -8.15 -7.67 6.24
C PHE A 119 -6.70 -7.49 5.78
N LEU A 120 -5.73 -7.67 6.68
CA LEU A 120 -4.31 -7.54 6.41
C LEU A 120 -3.62 -8.90 6.36
N LEU A 121 -2.92 -9.14 5.25
CA LEU A 121 -1.96 -10.22 5.07
C LEU A 121 -0.56 -9.62 5.04
N ASP A 122 0.26 -9.93 6.04
CA ASP A 122 1.63 -9.45 6.11
C ASP A 122 2.56 -10.56 6.61
N ILE A 123 3.82 -10.55 6.17
CA ILE A 123 4.83 -11.50 6.67
C ILE A 123 5.33 -11.07 8.06
N ASP A 124 5.21 -9.78 8.40
CA ASP A 124 5.68 -9.22 9.64
C ASP A 124 4.75 -9.59 10.81
N SER A 125 5.17 -10.60 11.58
CA SER A 125 4.44 -11.07 12.76
C SER A 125 4.42 -10.05 13.91
N ARG A 126 5.20 -8.96 13.84
CA ARG A 126 5.18 -7.89 14.87
C ARG A 126 3.84 -7.17 14.95
N PHE A 127 2.99 -7.29 13.92
CA PHE A 127 1.63 -6.75 13.94
C PHE A 127 0.61 -7.61 14.71
N VAL A 128 0.92 -8.89 14.98
CA VAL A 128 0.02 -9.82 15.72
C VAL A 128 -0.51 -9.21 17.02
N PRO A 129 0.33 -8.56 17.86
CA PRO A 129 -0.15 -7.99 19.11
C PRO A 129 -1.08 -6.81 18.95
N PHE A 130 -1.21 -6.16 17.78
CA PHE A 130 -1.94 -4.90 17.60
C PHE A 130 -3.30 -5.03 16.91
N PHE A 131 -3.50 -6.10 16.16
CA PHE A 131 -4.71 -6.28 15.37
C PHE A 131 -5.58 -7.39 15.91
N ARG A 132 -6.89 -7.30 15.63
CA ARG A 132 -7.81 -8.40 15.93
C ARG A 132 -7.44 -9.59 15.06
N SER A 133 -7.46 -10.78 15.65
CA SER A 133 -7.19 -12.04 14.95
C SER A 133 -8.07 -12.23 13.71
N SER A 134 -9.31 -11.72 13.72
CA SER A 134 -10.25 -11.77 12.60
C SER A 134 -9.92 -10.84 11.44
N HIS A 135 -8.96 -9.91 11.58
CA HIS A 135 -8.61 -8.93 10.55
C HIS A 135 -7.14 -9.04 10.09
N PHE A 136 -6.37 -9.99 10.62
CA PHE A 136 -4.95 -10.13 10.33
C PHE A 136 -4.52 -11.59 10.24
N ALA A 137 -3.63 -11.90 9.30
CA ALA A 137 -2.92 -13.17 9.25
C ALA A 137 -1.46 -12.99 8.83
N VAL A 138 -0.58 -13.77 9.47
CA VAL A 138 0.82 -13.85 9.06
C VAL A 138 0.89 -14.68 7.77
N TYR A 139 1.34 -14.05 6.69
CA TYR A 139 1.22 -14.59 5.33
C TYR A 139 2.43 -14.25 4.46
N SER A 140 2.96 -15.24 3.75
CA SER A 140 3.98 -15.05 2.73
C SER A 140 3.35 -14.92 1.35
N MET A 141 3.44 -13.73 0.77
CA MET A 141 2.84 -13.42 -0.53
C MET A 141 3.46 -14.15 -1.72
N LEU A 142 4.74 -14.54 -1.65
CA LEU A 142 5.42 -15.20 -2.77
C LEU A 142 5.15 -16.70 -2.81
N THR A 143 4.93 -17.32 -1.65
CA THR A 143 4.66 -18.76 -1.55
C THR A 143 3.17 -19.07 -1.36
N ASN A 144 2.32 -18.05 -1.17
CA ASN A 144 0.90 -18.20 -0.84
C ASN A 144 0.72 -19.06 0.42
N HIS A 145 1.54 -18.80 1.45
CA HIS A 145 1.59 -19.61 2.67
C HIS A 145 1.07 -18.82 3.87
N PHE A 146 0.16 -19.43 4.64
CA PHE A 146 -0.29 -18.93 5.93
C PHE A 146 0.43 -19.65 7.06
N TYR A 147 1.02 -18.89 7.99
CA TYR A 147 1.82 -19.47 9.08
C TYR A 147 0.97 -19.98 10.26
N ASP A 148 -0.28 -19.53 10.37
CA ASP A 148 -1.26 -20.03 11.33
C ASP A 148 -2.35 -20.82 10.58
N SER A 149 -2.64 -22.05 11.03
CA SER A 149 -3.60 -22.95 10.39
C SER A 149 -5.02 -22.40 10.36
N ARG A 150 -5.37 -21.51 11.30
CA ARG A 150 -6.69 -20.85 11.35
C ARG A 150 -6.83 -19.66 10.40
N SER A 151 -5.73 -19.18 9.82
CA SER A 151 -5.71 -18.01 8.94
C SER A 151 -6.63 -18.15 7.73
N THR A 152 -6.65 -19.34 7.12
CA THR A 152 -7.52 -19.62 5.97
C THR A 152 -8.99 -19.50 6.35
N THR A 153 -9.38 -20.04 7.52
CA THR A 153 -10.74 -19.93 8.04
C THR A 153 -11.13 -18.48 8.33
N LYS A 154 -10.22 -17.71 8.95
CA LYS A 154 -10.42 -16.27 9.21
C LYS A 154 -10.62 -15.49 7.92
N LEU A 155 -9.80 -15.76 6.90
CA LEU A 155 -9.91 -15.12 5.60
C LEU A 155 -11.19 -15.52 4.86
N ASN A 156 -11.59 -16.78 4.92
CA ASN A 156 -12.86 -17.24 4.34
C ASN A 156 -14.06 -16.57 5.03
N ALA A 157 -14.05 -16.48 6.36
CA ALA A 157 -15.09 -15.77 7.09
C ALA A 157 -15.15 -14.28 6.69
N PHE A 158 -14.01 -13.64 6.45
CA PHE A 158 -13.96 -12.30 5.88
C PHE A 158 -14.60 -12.25 4.49
N PHE A 159 -14.15 -13.11 3.56
CA PHE A 159 -14.65 -13.18 2.18
C PHE A 159 -16.15 -13.47 2.07
N ALA A 160 -16.69 -14.36 2.91
CA ALA A 160 -18.11 -14.73 2.91
C ALA A 160 -19.04 -13.52 3.16
N THR A 161 -18.53 -12.45 3.75
CA THR A 161 -19.31 -11.25 4.05
C THR A 161 -19.24 -10.16 2.98
N LEU A 162 -18.57 -10.43 1.85
CA LEU A 162 -18.24 -9.44 0.84
C LEU A 162 -18.82 -9.84 -0.52
N ASN A 163 -19.07 -8.86 -1.37
CA ASN A 163 -19.43 -9.07 -2.76
C ASN A 163 -18.55 -8.27 -3.74
N ARG A 164 -17.88 -7.22 -3.24
CA ARG A 164 -17.01 -6.34 -4.01
C ARG A 164 -15.68 -6.16 -3.27
N LEU A 165 -14.65 -6.82 -3.76
CA LEU A 165 -13.32 -6.84 -3.16
C LEU A 165 -12.32 -5.99 -3.98
N VAL A 166 -11.53 -5.18 -3.29
CA VAL A 166 -10.30 -4.59 -3.83
C VAL A 166 -9.09 -5.18 -3.11
N ILE A 167 -8.17 -5.78 -3.84
CA ILE A 167 -6.88 -6.26 -3.32
C ILE A 167 -5.85 -5.14 -3.48
N VAL A 168 -5.18 -4.74 -2.41
CA VAL A 168 -4.11 -3.74 -2.44
C VAL A 168 -2.80 -4.40 -2.05
N CYS A 169 -1.85 -4.49 -2.99
CA CYS A 169 -0.63 -5.25 -2.81
C CYS A 169 0.61 -4.38 -3.06
N ASP A 170 1.53 -4.35 -2.10
CA ASP A 170 2.85 -3.71 -2.23
C ASP A 170 3.94 -4.77 -1.99
N PRO A 171 4.36 -5.49 -3.05
CA PRO A 171 5.37 -6.53 -2.95
C PRO A 171 6.78 -5.93 -2.80
N PRO A 172 7.73 -6.65 -2.16
CA PRO A 172 9.10 -6.16 -2.06
C PRO A 172 9.75 -5.91 -3.43
N PHE A 173 10.69 -4.96 -3.47
CA PHE A 173 11.40 -4.59 -4.69
C PHE A 173 12.34 -5.72 -5.15
N GLY A 174 12.14 -6.25 -6.36
CA GLY A 174 12.89 -7.39 -6.91
C GLY A 174 12.11 -8.71 -7.02
N VAL A 175 10.80 -8.67 -6.76
CA VAL A 175 9.94 -9.85 -6.68
C VAL A 175 9.83 -10.65 -7.98
N PHE A 176 9.83 -11.98 -7.81
CA PHE A 176 9.40 -12.94 -8.81
C PHE A 176 7.91 -12.76 -9.13
N MET A 177 7.62 -12.05 -10.22
CA MET A 177 6.25 -11.69 -10.61
C MET A 177 5.34 -12.89 -10.89
N LYS A 178 5.89 -14.02 -11.34
CA LYS A 178 5.10 -15.24 -11.61
C LYS A 178 4.54 -15.85 -10.32
N PRO A 179 5.35 -16.12 -9.27
CA PRO A 179 4.85 -16.46 -7.94
C PRO A 179 3.82 -15.48 -7.38
N LEU A 180 4.10 -14.18 -7.42
CA LEU A 180 3.16 -13.16 -6.92
C LEU A 180 1.80 -13.23 -7.64
N LYS A 181 1.82 -13.31 -8.98
CA LYS A 181 0.59 -13.45 -9.78
C LYS A 181 -0.17 -14.73 -9.43
N ASN A 182 0.54 -15.83 -9.20
CA ASN A 182 -0.10 -17.09 -8.78
C ASN A 182 -0.79 -16.96 -7.42
N SER A 183 -0.15 -16.29 -6.45
CA SER A 183 -0.74 -16.04 -5.14
C SER A 183 -1.98 -15.13 -5.24
N LEU A 184 -1.88 -14.01 -5.95
CA LEU A 184 -3.03 -13.11 -6.17
C LEU A 184 -4.20 -13.83 -6.85
N ASN A 185 -3.92 -14.67 -7.87
CA ASN A 185 -4.94 -15.47 -8.53
C ASN A 185 -5.58 -16.50 -7.59
N LYS A 186 -4.81 -17.14 -6.71
CA LYS A 186 -5.33 -18.10 -5.73
C LYS A 186 -6.25 -17.41 -4.72
N LEU A 187 -5.84 -16.26 -4.18
CA LEU A 187 -6.66 -15.46 -3.26
C LEU A 187 -7.94 -14.97 -3.93
N CYS A 188 -7.84 -14.51 -5.18
CA CYS A 188 -8.99 -14.08 -5.97
C CYS A 188 -9.97 -15.24 -6.22
N LYS A 189 -9.47 -16.42 -6.63
CA LYS A 189 -10.29 -17.64 -6.77
C LYS A 189 -10.93 -18.05 -5.44
N GLN A 190 -10.19 -18.00 -4.35
CA GLN A 190 -10.70 -18.29 -3.01
C GLN A 190 -11.87 -17.36 -2.65
N PHE A 191 -11.77 -16.06 -2.93
CA PHE A 191 -12.88 -15.12 -2.75
C PHE A 191 -14.12 -15.54 -3.57
N PHE A 192 -13.95 -15.88 -4.85
CA PHE A 192 -15.06 -16.29 -5.72
C PHE A 192 -15.79 -17.57 -5.28
N ILE A 193 -15.08 -18.54 -4.68
CA ILE A 193 -15.68 -19.79 -4.22
C ILE A 193 -16.28 -19.70 -2.81
N THR A 194 -15.93 -18.68 -2.02
CA THR A 194 -16.36 -18.59 -0.61
C THR A 194 -17.79 -18.08 -0.46
N GLY A 195 -18.40 -17.50 -1.49
CA GLY A 195 -19.79 -17.04 -1.44
C GLY A 195 -20.78 -18.14 -1.80
N GLU A 196 -21.72 -18.42 -0.90
CA GLU A 196 -22.75 -19.48 -0.97
C GLU A 196 -23.86 -19.29 -2.03
N SER A 197 -23.71 -18.39 -3.00
CA SER A 197 -24.82 -18.07 -3.91
C SER A 197 -24.49 -18.37 -5.37
N TYR A 198 -25.40 -19.12 -6.00
CA TYR A 198 -25.59 -19.34 -7.45
C TYR A 198 -25.67 -18.05 -8.31
N VAL A 199 -25.42 -16.89 -7.73
CA VAL A 199 -25.48 -15.60 -8.40
C VAL A 199 -24.06 -15.11 -8.66
N SER A 200 -23.74 -15.00 -9.94
CA SER A 200 -22.56 -14.41 -10.58
C SER A 200 -22.34 -12.92 -10.26
N LYS A 201 -22.33 -12.52 -8.97
CA LYS A 201 -22.22 -11.12 -8.52
C LYS A 201 -20.93 -10.74 -7.82
N HIS A 202 -20.01 -11.68 -7.61
CA HIS A 202 -18.70 -11.36 -7.05
C HIS A 202 -17.91 -10.47 -8.01
N TRP A 203 -17.35 -9.38 -7.49
CA TRP A 203 -16.51 -8.46 -8.24
C TRP A 203 -15.19 -8.31 -7.48
N CYS A 204 -14.07 -8.54 -8.15
CA CYS A 204 -12.75 -8.47 -7.55
C CYS A 204 -11.83 -7.65 -8.45
N LYS A 205 -11.18 -6.64 -7.87
CA LYS A 205 -10.21 -5.76 -8.53
C LYS A 205 -8.96 -5.65 -7.71
N SER A 206 -7.87 -5.19 -8.33
CA SER A 206 -6.56 -5.11 -7.71
C SER A 206 -5.90 -3.77 -7.95
N ILE A 207 -5.15 -3.31 -6.95
CA ILE A 207 -4.17 -2.23 -7.04
C ILE A 207 -2.85 -2.82 -6.60
N ILE A 208 -1.87 -2.86 -7.50
CA ILE A 208 -0.54 -3.41 -7.26
C ILE A 208 0.47 -2.28 -7.40
N VAL A 209 1.29 -2.10 -6.39
CA VAL A 209 2.31 -1.07 -6.35
C VAL A 209 3.61 -1.64 -6.90
N LEU A 210 4.11 -1.11 -8.02
CA LEU A 210 5.30 -1.66 -8.69
C LEU A 210 6.16 -0.55 -9.29
N PRO A 211 7.48 -0.79 -9.44
CA PRO A 211 8.30 0.00 -10.34
C PRO A 211 7.75 -0.04 -11.77
N VAL A 212 7.78 1.09 -12.48
CA VAL A 212 7.22 1.24 -13.85
C VAL A 212 7.69 0.13 -14.79
N PHE A 213 9.00 -0.14 -14.82
CA PHE A 213 9.58 -1.14 -15.71
C PHE A 213 9.02 -2.55 -15.45
N VAL A 214 8.86 -2.92 -14.17
CA VAL A 214 8.34 -4.23 -13.78
C VAL A 214 6.86 -4.33 -14.17
N GLY A 215 6.05 -3.35 -13.77
CA GLY A 215 4.63 -3.35 -14.09
C GLY A 215 4.36 -3.35 -15.59
N ARG A 216 5.05 -2.53 -16.39
CA ARG A 216 4.92 -2.54 -17.86
C ARG A 216 5.28 -3.90 -18.46
N ARG A 217 6.30 -4.59 -17.96
CA ARG A 217 6.71 -5.90 -18.49
C ARG A 217 5.69 -7.00 -18.17
N PHE A 218 5.12 -7.00 -16.97
CA PHE A 218 4.33 -8.14 -16.48
C PHE A 218 2.82 -7.93 -16.53
N LEU A 219 2.36 -6.68 -16.54
CA LEU A 219 0.93 -6.33 -16.47
C LEU A 219 0.37 -5.74 -17.76
N ALA A 220 1.19 -5.34 -18.74
CA ALA A 220 0.71 -4.72 -19.99
C ALA A 220 -0.30 -5.55 -20.78
N LYS A 221 -0.31 -6.88 -20.63
CA LYS A 221 -1.24 -7.80 -21.32
C LYS A 221 -2.35 -8.34 -20.41
N THR A 222 -2.56 -7.75 -19.23
CA THR A 222 -3.45 -8.31 -18.19
C THR A 222 -4.69 -7.46 -17.89
N GLY A 223 -4.97 -6.44 -18.70
CA GLY A 223 -6.09 -5.51 -18.47
C GLY A 223 -5.82 -4.47 -17.38
N PHE A 224 -4.64 -4.49 -16.76
CA PHE A 224 -4.19 -3.48 -15.82
C PHE A 224 -3.75 -2.22 -16.56
N SER A 225 -4.18 -1.08 -16.02
CA SER A 225 -3.74 0.26 -16.38
C SER A 225 -2.78 0.79 -15.33
N MET A 226 -1.82 1.61 -15.76
CA MET A 226 -0.88 2.31 -14.86
C MET A 226 -1.48 3.67 -14.53
N LEU A 227 -1.66 3.98 -13.25
CA LEU A 227 -2.08 5.31 -12.82
C LEU A 227 -0.93 6.29 -13.01
N ASP A 228 -1.25 7.48 -13.49
CA ASP A 228 -0.26 8.53 -13.72
C ASP A 228 0.05 9.33 -12.44
N TYR A 229 0.27 8.60 -11.35
CA TYR A 229 0.56 9.16 -10.04
C TYR A 229 1.83 8.52 -9.49
N LYS A 230 2.75 9.36 -8.99
CA LYS A 230 3.99 8.88 -8.37
C LYS A 230 3.74 8.45 -6.95
N VAL A 231 4.01 7.18 -6.67
CA VAL A 231 3.93 6.67 -5.31
C VAL A 231 5.11 7.17 -4.51
N PHE A 232 4.83 7.81 -3.39
CA PHE A 232 5.82 8.27 -2.43
C PHE A 232 5.68 7.47 -1.14
N TYR A 233 6.84 7.17 -0.55
CA TYR A 233 6.95 6.48 0.71
C TYR A 233 7.53 7.43 1.76
N LEU A 234 7.11 7.26 3.01
CA LEU A 234 7.73 7.91 4.15
C LEU A 234 9.16 7.38 4.29
N TYR A 235 10.12 8.26 4.05
CA TYR A 235 11.51 7.98 4.35
C TYR A 235 11.74 8.34 5.84
N ARG A 236 12.01 7.34 6.70
CA ARG A 236 12.51 7.57 8.07
C ARG A 236 14.04 7.75 8.07
N LEU A 237 14.53 8.87 7.51
CA LEU A 237 15.94 9.33 7.61
C LEU A 237 16.18 9.86 9.02
N PHE A 238 15.07 10.26 9.64
CA PHE A 238 14.99 10.87 10.95
C PHE A 238 15.57 10.01 12.06
N ASP A 239 15.52 8.67 12.02
CA ASP A 239 16.00 7.86 13.15
C ASP A 239 17.54 7.80 13.25
N LYS A 240 18.28 8.04 12.15
CA LYS A 240 19.76 8.14 12.18
C LYS A 240 20.28 9.57 12.38
N VAL A 241 19.59 10.57 11.81
CA VAL A 241 20.03 11.97 11.87
C VAL A 241 19.62 12.64 13.20
N ILE A 242 18.48 12.28 13.79
CA ILE A 242 18.05 12.85 15.08
C ILE A 242 18.91 12.38 16.25
N SER A 243 19.50 11.17 16.22
CA SER A 243 20.41 10.76 17.30
C SER A 243 21.66 11.65 17.38
N GLU A 244 22.09 12.21 16.25
CA GLU A 244 23.28 13.06 16.16
C GLU A 244 22.94 14.57 16.31
N PHE A 245 21.74 15.02 15.93
CA PHE A 245 21.39 16.46 15.86
C PHE A 245 20.13 16.85 16.67
N ARG A 246 19.89 16.15 17.78
CA ARG A 246 18.68 16.30 18.61
C ARG A 246 18.42 17.73 19.11
N SER A 247 19.47 18.50 19.38
CA SER A 247 19.38 19.88 19.89
C SER A 247 19.02 20.93 18.84
N ILE A 248 19.39 20.72 17.57
CA ILE A 248 19.16 21.68 16.48
C ILE A 248 17.77 21.48 15.85
N LEU A 249 17.31 20.23 15.79
CA LEU A 249 16.05 19.88 15.13
C LEU A 249 14.80 20.23 15.94
N GLU A 250 14.85 20.26 17.27
CA GLU A 250 13.73 20.71 18.14
C GLU A 250 13.30 22.16 17.83
N LEU A 251 14.27 23.05 17.52
CA LEU A 251 14.01 24.45 17.16
C LEU A 251 13.43 24.63 15.76
N LEU A 252 13.72 23.70 14.83
CA LEU A 252 13.24 23.73 13.45
C LEU A 252 11.99 22.86 13.22
N TRP A 253 11.61 22.03 14.20
CA TRP A 253 10.53 21.06 14.13
C TRP A 253 9.17 21.70 13.80
N GLY A 254 8.90 22.87 14.38
CA GLY A 254 7.69 23.66 14.09
C GLY A 254 7.63 24.13 12.62
N SER A 255 8.77 24.41 12.00
CA SER A 255 8.85 24.90 10.62
C SER A 255 8.89 23.75 9.59
N LEU A 256 9.55 22.64 9.91
CA LEU A 256 9.68 21.47 9.02
C LEU A 256 8.36 20.69 8.85
N ARG A 257 7.49 20.68 9.86
CA ARG A 257 6.15 20.07 9.76
C ARG A 257 5.26 20.75 8.71
N ASN A 258 5.46 22.05 8.51
CA ASN A 258 4.79 22.83 7.46
C ASN A 258 5.53 22.82 6.12
N SER A 259 6.74 22.26 6.05
CA SER A 259 7.61 22.31 4.87
C SER A 259 7.34 21.21 3.83
N GLY A 260 6.45 20.25 4.09
CA GLY A 260 6.02 19.28 3.08
C GLY A 260 7.15 18.47 2.43
N ILE A 261 8.25 18.20 3.14
CA ILE A 261 9.41 17.46 2.59
C ILE A 261 8.95 16.05 2.19
N ARG A 262 8.66 15.89 0.89
CA ARG A 262 8.31 14.62 0.24
C ARG A 262 9.60 13.91 -0.12
N CYS A 263 9.95 12.85 0.59
CA CYS A 263 11.09 12.04 0.21
C CYS A 263 10.72 11.15 -0.98
N GLU A 264 11.30 11.46 -2.13
CA GLU A 264 11.27 10.60 -3.30
C GLU A 264 12.20 9.40 -3.04
N ILE A 265 11.65 8.22 -2.74
CA ILE A 265 12.47 7.00 -2.77
C ILE A 265 12.76 6.69 -4.23
N ARG A 266 13.91 7.18 -4.71
CA ARG A 266 14.54 6.69 -5.92
C ARG A 266 15.15 5.34 -5.58
N VAL A 267 14.46 4.25 -5.94
CA VAL A 267 14.99 2.89 -5.76
C VAL A 267 16.15 2.67 -6.74
N CYS A 268 17.31 3.23 -6.44
CA CYS A 268 18.54 2.95 -7.17
C CYS A 268 19.14 1.68 -6.56
N TYR A 269 19.06 0.56 -7.28
CA TYR A 269 19.75 -0.65 -6.85
C TYR A 269 21.24 -0.46 -7.11
N VAL A 270 21.99 -0.13 -6.05
CA VAL A 270 23.43 0.17 -6.14
C VAL A 270 24.23 -1.03 -6.67
N ASN A 271 23.71 -2.26 -6.53
CA ASN A 271 24.36 -3.51 -6.95
C ASN A 271 23.68 -4.29 -8.08
N HIS A 272 22.65 -3.75 -8.75
CA HIS A 272 21.95 -4.48 -9.82
C HIS A 272 22.19 -3.87 -11.20
N VAL A 273 22.88 -4.61 -12.08
CA VAL A 273 23.32 -4.20 -13.43
C VAL A 273 22.18 -3.64 -14.29
N LYS A 274 20.92 -4.08 -14.08
CA LYS A 274 19.73 -3.61 -14.83
C LYS A 274 18.95 -2.43 -14.24
N TYR A 275 19.21 -2.00 -12.99
CA TYR A 275 18.35 -1.01 -12.30
C TYR A 275 19.11 0.23 -11.79
N LYS A 276 20.16 0.64 -12.54
CA LYS A 276 20.97 1.84 -12.26
C LYS A 276 20.29 3.17 -12.60
N ARG A 277 19.14 3.15 -13.29
CA ARG A 277 18.50 4.32 -13.88
C ARG A 277 17.32 4.82 -13.04
N PRO A 278 17.41 5.98 -12.36
CA PRO A 278 16.40 6.46 -11.42
C PRO A 278 15.03 6.75 -12.06
N ASP A 279 15.00 7.14 -13.34
CA ASP A 279 13.80 7.29 -14.17
C ASP A 279 13.02 5.97 -14.35
N LYS A 280 13.71 4.83 -14.35
CA LYS A 280 13.11 3.49 -14.50
C LYS A 280 12.68 2.85 -13.18
N SER A 281 13.12 3.43 -12.07
CA SER A 281 12.85 2.97 -10.70
C SER A 281 11.67 3.68 -10.03
N VAL A 282 11.00 4.58 -10.74
CA VAL A 282 9.79 5.24 -10.25
C VAL A 282 8.71 4.21 -9.98
N VAL A 283 8.07 4.31 -8.81
CA VAL A 283 6.98 3.42 -8.39
C VAL A 283 5.63 4.05 -8.74
N ARG A 284 4.71 3.22 -9.26
CA ARG A 284 3.37 3.60 -9.71
C ARG A 284 2.34 2.59 -9.19
N PHE A 285 1.08 3.02 -9.14
CA PHE A 285 -0.05 2.12 -8.96
C PHE A 285 -0.42 1.49 -10.32
N PHE A 286 -0.53 0.17 -10.35
CA PHE A 286 -1.09 -0.60 -11.46
C PHE A 286 -2.43 -1.18 -11.02
N THR A 287 -3.49 -0.93 -11.76
CA THR A 287 -4.83 -1.37 -11.37
C THR A 287 -5.70 -1.76 -12.55
N ASP A 288 -6.61 -2.70 -12.34
CA ASP A 288 -7.68 -3.05 -13.28
C ASP A 288 -9.03 -2.40 -12.92
N LEU A 289 -9.00 -1.42 -11.99
CA LEU A 289 -10.08 -0.45 -11.78
C LEU A 289 -10.14 0.55 -12.96
N PRO A 290 -11.34 1.06 -13.29
CA PRO A 290 -11.47 2.22 -14.16
C PRO A 290 -10.65 3.40 -13.62
N LEU A 291 -9.90 4.11 -14.47
CA LEU A 291 -8.99 5.17 -14.02
C LEU A 291 -9.72 6.42 -13.52
N ASP A 292 -10.96 6.64 -13.95
CA ASP A 292 -11.85 7.74 -13.55
C ASP A 292 -12.28 7.66 -12.08
N VAL A 293 -12.13 6.51 -11.42
CA VAL A 293 -12.35 6.40 -9.96
C VAL A 293 -11.26 7.13 -9.16
N PHE A 294 -10.11 7.45 -9.79
CA PHE A 294 -9.04 8.21 -9.17
C PHE A 294 -9.12 9.67 -9.63
N ASP A 295 -9.75 10.51 -8.80
CA ASP A 295 -9.63 11.95 -8.97
C ASP A 295 -8.25 12.39 -8.48
N LEU A 296 -7.43 12.87 -9.42
CA LEU A 296 -6.07 13.30 -9.15
C LEU A 296 -5.90 14.83 -9.25
N SER A 297 -6.98 15.56 -9.50
CA SER A 297 -6.97 17.01 -9.76
C SER A 297 -6.38 17.83 -8.61
N GLU A 298 -6.55 17.38 -7.37
CA GLU A 298 -6.08 18.05 -6.15
C GLU A 298 -4.59 17.81 -5.84
N PHE A 299 -3.94 16.85 -6.51
CA PHE A 299 -2.56 16.49 -6.18
C PHE A 299 -1.57 17.26 -7.06
N SER A 300 -0.82 18.18 -6.44
CA SER A 300 0.23 18.98 -7.11
C SER A 300 1.25 18.16 -7.90
N ASN A 301 1.51 16.91 -7.49
CA ASN A 301 2.44 16.00 -8.16
C ASN A 301 1.83 15.24 -9.36
N TYR A 302 0.51 15.31 -9.55
CA TYR A 302 -0.21 14.72 -10.70
C TYR A 302 0.02 15.53 -11.97
N ARG A 303 0.16 16.85 -11.84
CA ARG A 303 0.22 17.74 -13.00
C ARG A 303 1.54 17.70 -13.77
N PHE A 304 2.66 17.24 -13.18
CA PHE A 304 3.96 17.25 -13.85
C PHE A 304 4.95 16.19 -13.32
N PRO A 305 4.98 14.96 -13.88
CA PRO A 305 6.14 14.11 -13.73
C PRO A 305 6.98 14.14 -15.02
N ILE A 306 8.27 14.39 -14.86
CA ILE A 306 9.27 13.91 -15.81
C ILE A 306 9.09 12.39 -15.90
N ILE A 307 8.56 11.88 -17.01
CA ILE A 307 8.46 10.44 -17.31
C ILE A 307 9.61 10.13 -18.28
N ASP A 308 10.42 9.12 -17.96
CA ASP A 308 11.57 8.68 -18.78
C ASP A 308 12.62 9.78 -19.06
N GLY A 309 12.75 10.79 -18.19
CA GLY A 309 13.69 11.90 -18.36
C GLY A 309 13.16 13.07 -19.22
N TYR A 310 11.91 13.01 -19.69
CA TYR A 310 11.30 14.06 -20.51
C TYR A 310 10.19 14.79 -19.77
N MET A 311 10.06 16.10 -19.98
CA MET A 311 8.92 16.89 -19.53
C MET A 311 7.64 16.36 -20.18
N HIS A 312 6.60 16.15 -19.37
CA HIS A 312 5.28 15.73 -19.80
C HIS A 312 4.27 16.78 -19.33
N LYS A 313 3.28 17.09 -20.18
CA LYS A 313 2.15 17.97 -19.84
C LYS A 313 0.90 17.12 -19.62
N HIS A 314 0.04 17.55 -18.70
CA HIS A 314 -1.26 16.91 -18.51
C HIS A 314 -2.24 17.31 -19.62
N CYS A 315 -3.00 16.34 -20.13
CA CYS A 315 -4.11 16.61 -21.05
C CYS A 315 -5.43 16.40 -20.32
N ASP A 316 -6.12 17.48 -19.99
CA ASP A 316 -7.39 17.45 -19.24
C ASP A 316 -8.49 16.69 -19.99
N ILE A 317 -8.48 16.70 -21.33
CA ILE A 317 -9.48 15.99 -22.15
C ILE A 317 -9.27 14.46 -22.09
N CYS A 318 -8.01 14.01 -21.98
CA CYS A 318 -7.69 12.58 -21.90
C CYS A 318 -7.47 12.07 -20.48
N CYS A 319 -7.47 12.96 -19.48
CA CYS A 319 -7.09 12.69 -18.09
C CYS A 319 -5.78 11.89 -17.95
N ARG A 320 -4.75 12.25 -18.72
CA ARG A 320 -3.43 11.58 -18.70
C ARG A 320 -2.30 12.54 -19.03
N CYS A 321 -1.10 12.33 -18.48
CA CYS A 321 0.08 13.07 -18.94
C CYS A 321 0.63 12.48 -20.24
N VAL A 322 1.07 13.38 -21.11
CA VAL A 322 1.63 13.09 -22.43
C VAL A 322 2.94 13.85 -22.58
N LYS A 323 3.83 13.41 -23.48
CA LYS A 323 5.05 14.16 -23.75
C LYS A 323 4.70 15.62 -24.08
N GLU A 324 5.52 16.56 -23.67
CA GLU A 324 5.25 17.99 -23.89
C GLU A 324 5.00 18.34 -25.37
N SER A 325 5.67 17.61 -26.28
CA SER A 325 5.51 17.70 -27.72
C SER A 325 4.20 17.13 -28.28
N TYR A 326 3.33 16.53 -27.46
CA TYR A 326 2.09 15.90 -27.92
C TYR A 326 0.89 16.80 -27.65
N ASP A 327 -0.02 16.90 -28.61
CA ASP A 327 -1.27 17.67 -28.48
C ASP A 327 -2.50 16.78 -28.60
N HIS A 328 -3.57 17.16 -27.91
CA HIS A 328 -4.85 16.49 -28.02
C HIS A 328 -5.47 16.79 -29.38
N CYS A 329 -5.71 15.76 -30.19
CA CYS A 329 -6.35 15.93 -31.48
C CYS A 329 -7.87 15.80 -31.36
N GLY A 330 -8.60 16.88 -31.69
CA GLY A 330 -10.06 16.90 -31.70
C GLY A 330 -10.70 15.88 -32.64
N ALA A 331 -10.01 15.50 -33.72
CA ALA A 331 -10.50 14.56 -34.73
C ALA A 331 -10.40 13.09 -34.29
N CYS A 332 -9.29 12.67 -33.67
CA CYS A 332 -9.10 11.28 -33.23
C CYS A 332 -9.30 11.05 -31.72
N LYS A 333 -9.54 12.13 -30.96
CA LYS A 333 -9.75 12.13 -29.50
C LYS A 333 -8.60 11.47 -28.73
N ARG A 334 -7.38 11.55 -29.26
CA ARG A 334 -6.15 11.03 -28.65
C ARG A 334 -5.04 12.07 -28.75
N CYS A 335 -4.10 12.00 -27.82
CA CYS A 335 -2.90 12.84 -27.87
C CYS A 335 -1.78 12.18 -28.68
N HIS A 336 -1.20 12.92 -29.62
CA HIS A 336 -0.06 12.51 -30.46
C HIS A 336 0.74 13.73 -30.89
N LEU A 337 1.89 13.53 -31.56
CA LEU A 337 2.68 14.64 -32.14
C LEU A 337 1.83 15.42 -33.16
N PRO A 338 2.03 16.74 -33.30
CA PRO A 338 1.47 17.52 -34.39
C PRO A 338 1.66 16.81 -35.74
N GLN A 339 0.64 16.89 -36.60
CA GLN A 339 0.61 16.25 -37.93
C GLN A 339 0.64 14.72 -37.95
N ARG A 340 0.74 14.04 -36.80
CA ARG A 340 0.71 12.56 -36.72
C ARG A 340 -0.66 11.96 -36.40
N CYS A 341 -1.74 12.59 -36.88
CA CYS A 341 -3.08 12.12 -36.60
C CYS A 341 -3.36 10.80 -37.32
N PRO A 342 -3.66 9.69 -36.61
CA PRO A 342 -3.91 8.40 -37.26
C PRO A 342 -5.13 8.39 -38.18
N ARG A 343 -6.08 9.33 -37.98
CA ARG A 343 -7.24 9.51 -38.85
C ARG A 343 -6.94 10.30 -40.13
N ILE A 344 -5.86 11.10 -40.14
CA ILE A 344 -5.47 11.94 -41.28
C ILE A 344 -4.38 11.22 -42.09
N LEU A 345 -3.45 10.55 -41.42
CA LEU A 345 -2.30 9.88 -42.06
C LEU A 345 -2.59 8.48 -42.62
N GLY A 346 -3.84 7.99 -42.57
CA GLY A 346 -4.21 6.71 -43.18
C GLY A 346 -3.29 5.54 -42.80
N VAL A 347 -3.40 5.00 -41.60
CA VAL A 347 -2.97 3.62 -41.22
C VAL A 347 -1.62 3.09 -41.74
N GLU A 348 -0.58 3.90 -42.03
CA GLU A 348 0.72 3.34 -42.50
C GLU A 348 1.98 3.97 -41.87
N ALA A 349 1.88 4.51 -40.65
CA ALA A 349 3.06 4.93 -39.90
C ALA A 349 3.13 4.23 -38.53
N ARG A 350 3.46 2.94 -38.54
CA ARG A 350 3.95 2.21 -37.36
C ARG A 350 5.34 1.64 -37.67
N ASN A 351 6.37 2.29 -37.16
CA ASN A 351 7.61 1.67 -36.68
C ASN A 351 8.13 2.48 -35.51
#